data_AF-A0A7X7MRR5-F1
#
_entry.id   AF-A0A7X7MRR5-F1
#
_cell.length_a   1.000
_cell.length_b   1.000
_cell.length_c   1.000
_cell.angle_alpha   90.00
_cell.angle_beta   90.00
_cell.angle_gamma   90.00
#
_symmetry.space_group_name_H-M   'P 1'
#
loop_
_entity.id
_entity.type
_entity.pdbx_description
1 polymer ?
#
loop_
_entity_poly.entity_id
_entity_poly.type
_entity_poly.pdbx_seq_one_letter_code
_entity_poly.pdbx_strand_id
1 'polypeptide(L)'
;MDTTAPRSHTWRFFRTCGLDQALLKSGDDLADLASLDQKLWTALSCPTRGVRFDAKTLALLDTDNDGRIRVPELLGAIAWLSARLTSLDPLFAGSDTVKLASIATSTPEGKAMLANAKRILSNLGKGAADAISLADVADTAKIFAETRFNGDGIVPAEAAEDPAVQQAITEIIALFGPEADRSGKPGVNQAKTDAFFAAAAARLQWSAAATADPAVLPLGDKTAAAAAATAAVRAKIDDYFTRCRMAAFDPRAAQALSRTDADLAALADQELSDGQPAIAAFPLSKIEADRELPLLSGANPYWAGALTAFHDAAVKPLLGDGATALSAAQWQALKAKLAPYDAWLAAEAGKEVAALPAAHLAELVNGTFKESITALIAQDAALEAENAQITEVERLIRYHANLVT
;
A
#
# COMPACT_ATOMS: atom_id res chain seq x y z
N MET A 1 -8.06 -46.20 23.78
CA MET A 1 -8.57 -46.14 25.16
C MET A 1 -7.39 -45.77 26.02
N ASP A 2 -7.19 -44.47 26.21
CA ASP A 2 -6.09 -43.95 27.02
C ASP A 2 -6.70 -43.56 28.37
N THR A 3 -6.35 -44.32 29.40
CA THR A 3 -6.95 -44.20 30.75
C THR A 3 -5.91 -43.58 31.66
N THR A 4 -5.61 -42.31 31.46
CA THR A 4 -4.95 -41.49 32.48
C THR A 4 -5.99 -41.15 33.53
N ALA A 5 -5.90 -41.77 34.71
CA ALA A 5 -6.67 -41.35 35.87
C ALA A 5 -6.45 -39.84 36.11
N PRO A 6 -7.49 -39.05 36.42
CA PRO A 6 -7.31 -37.63 36.68
C PRO A 6 -6.35 -37.46 37.86
N ARG A 7 -5.29 -36.67 37.70
CA ARG A 7 -4.43 -36.27 38.82
C ARG A 7 -5.33 -35.65 39.88
N SER A 8 -5.40 -36.25 41.07
CA SER A 8 -6.16 -35.69 42.18
C SER A 8 -5.33 -34.58 42.82
N HIS A 9 -5.46 -33.35 42.32
CA HIS A 9 -4.80 -32.20 42.90
C HIS A 9 -5.53 -31.75 44.17
N THR A 10 -4.79 -31.55 45.27
CA THR A 10 -5.38 -31.10 46.55
C THR A 10 -5.16 -29.61 46.73
N TRP A 11 -6.19 -28.83 46.38
CA TRP A 11 -6.18 -27.38 46.52
C TRP A 11 -6.10 -26.92 47.97
N ARG A 12 -5.16 -26.01 48.25
CA ARG A 12 -5.05 -25.31 49.52
C ARG A 12 -5.63 -23.91 49.35
N PHE A 13 -6.32 -23.43 50.38
CA PHE A 13 -6.95 -22.11 50.36
C PHE A 13 -6.46 -21.28 51.54
N PHE A 14 -6.39 -19.98 51.33
CA PHE A 14 -6.20 -19.01 52.41
C PHE A 14 -7.33 -17.97 52.36
N ARG A 15 -7.68 -17.44 53.52
CA ARG A 15 -8.75 -16.45 53.62
C ARG A 15 -8.15 -15.04 53.65
N THR A 16 -8.58 -14.20 52.72
CA THR A 16 -8.21 -12.78 52.67
C THR A 16 -9.43 -11.94 52.31
N CYS A 17 -9.61 -10.80 52.99
CA CYS A 17 -10.76 -9.89 52.79
C CYS A 17 -12.14 -10.58 52.75
N GLY A 18 -12.33 -11.66 53.52
CA GLY A 18 -13.59 -12.41 53.57
C GLY A 18 -13.83 -13.39 52.43
N LEU A 19 -12.85 -13.58 51.53
CA LEU A 19 -12.90 -14.53 50.41
C LEU A 19 -11.87 -15.65 50.61
N ASP A 20 -12.22 -16.87 50.19
CA ASP A 20 -11.28 -18.00 50.14
C ASP A 20 -10.58 -17.98 48.76
N GLN A 21 -9.27 -17.81 48.77
CA GLN A 21 -8.44 -17.76 47.57
C GLN A 21 -7.54 -19.00 47.49
N ALA A 22 -7.42 -19.57 46.29
CA ALA A 22 -6.52 -20.68 46.03
C ALA A 22 -5.06 -20.24 46.27
N LEU A 23 -4.32 -21.06 47.00
CA LEU A 23 -2.94 -20.82 47.36
C LEU A 23 -2.00 -21.50 46.36
N LEU A 24 -1.43 -20.70 45.45
CA LEU A 24 -0.42 -21.17 44.49
C LEU A 24 0.97 -21.07 45.14
N LYS A 25 1.63 -22.22 45.36
CA LYS A 25 2.96 -22.29 45.99
C LYS A 25 3.94 -23.19 45.26
N SER A 26 3.47 -23.96 44.27
CA SER A 26 4.26 -24.92 43.52
C SER A 26 3.87 -24.93 42.05
N GLY A 27 4.75 -25.47 41.23
CA GLY A 27 4.52 -25.68 39.82
C GLY A 27 3.35 -26.63 39.54
N ASP A 28 3.13 -27.63 40.42
CA ASP A 28 1.97 -28.51 40.34
C ASP A 28 0.66 -27.74 40.53
N ASP A 29 0.61 -26.75 41.44
CA ASP A 29 -0.59 -25.90 41.61
C ASP A 29 -0.88 -25.09 40.33
N LEU A 30 0.16 -24.63 39.62
CA LEU A 30 -0.01 -23.93 38.34
C LEU A 30 -0.49 -24.89 37.24
N ALA A 31 0.15 -26.05 37.11
CA ALA A 31 -0.18 -27.03 36.08
C ALA A 31 -1.63 -27.53 36.21
N ASP A 32 -2.12 -27.68 37.44
CA ASP A 32 -3.48 -28.14 37.71
C ASP A 32 -4.51 -26.99 37.74
N LEU A 33 -4.12 -25.72 37.54
CA LEU A 33 -5.00 -24.55 37.63
C LEU A 33 -6.23 -24.61 36.73
N ALA A 34 -6.14 -25.30 35.59
CA ALA A 34 -7.29 -25.53 34.70
C ALA A 34 -8.42 -26.36 35.35
N SER A 35 -8.12 -27.11 36.41
CA SER A 35 -9.08 -27.89 37.18
C SER A 35 -9.77 -27.11 38.31
N LEU A 36 -9.29 -25.91 38.64
CA LEU A 36 -9.88 -25.07 39.68
C LEU A 36 -11.18 -24.45 39.17
N ASP A 37 -12.27 -24.56 39.95
CA ASP A 37 -13.54 -23.92 39.64
C ASP A 37 -13.33 -22.39 39.47
N GLN A 38 -13.74 -21.85 38.32
CA GLN A 38 -13.59 -20.43 38.02
C GLN A 38 -14.29 -19.50 39.02
N LYS A 39 -15.28 -19.98 39.78
CA LYS A 39 -15.91 -19.22 40.87
C LYS A 39 -14.94 -18.89 42.01
N LEU A 40 -13.81 -19.59 42.10
CA LEU A 40 -12.77 -19.39 43.10
C LEU A 40 -11.67 -18.43 42.61
N TRP A 41 -11.79 -17.87 41.41
CA TRP A 41 -10.84 -16.92 40.86
C TRP A 41 -11.19 -15.49 41.28
N THR A 42 -10.18 -14.76 41.76
CA THR A 42 -10.35 -13.37 42.21
C THR A 42 -10.62 -12.40 41.05
N ALA A 43 -10.08 -12.68 39.86
CA ALA A 43 -10.27 -11.88 38.66
C ALA A 43 -10.36 -12.79 37.44
N LEU A 44 -11.27 -12.47 36.51
CA LEU A 44 -11.47 -13.21 35.26
C LEU A 44 -10.91 -12.46 34.04
N SER A 45 -10.51 -11.20 34.23
CA SER A 45 -9.92 -10.36 33.20
C SER A 45 -8.97 -9.33 33.80
N CYS A 46 -7.86 -9.06 33.11
CA CYS A 46 -6.88 -8.04 33.44
C CYS A 46 -6.59 -7.17 32.20
N PRO A 47 -6.62 -5.82 32.29
CA PRO A 47 -6.27 -4.98 31.16
C PRO A 47 -4.75 -5.03 30.87
N THR A 48 -4.36 -4.93 29.60
CA THR A 48 -2.93 -4.87 29.21
C THR A 48 -2.30 -3.48 29.35
N ARG A 49 -3.10 -2.46 29.70
CA ARG A 49 -2.66 -1.06 29.85
C ARG A 49 -3.05 -0.50 31.21
N GLY A 50 -2.26 0.45 31.71
CA GLY A 50 -2.52 1.10 33.01
C GLY A 50 -2.18 0.25 34.23
N VAL A 51 -1.51 -0.89 34.03
CA VAL A 51 -0.99 -1.76 35.10
C VAL A 51 0.54 -1.64 35.16
N ARG A 52 1.11 -1.70 36.37
CA ARG A 52 2.56 -1.64 36.58
C ARG A 52 3.17 -3.03 36.41
N PHE A 53 3.32 -3.45 35.16
CA PHE A 53 3.80 -4.79 34.78
C PHE A 53 4.60 -4.73 33.45
N ASP A 54 5.36 -5.77 33.12
CA ASP A 54 6.12 -5.85 31.87
C ASP A 54 5.17 -5.88 30.65
N ALA A 55 5.14 -4.77 29.89
CA ALA A 55 4.23 -4.60 28.76
C ALA A 55 4.38 -5.66 27.66
N LYS A 56 5.61 -6.14 27.43
CA LYS A 56 5.87 -7.21 26.44
C LYS A 56 5.29 -8.55 26.89
N THR A 57 5.36 -8.88 28.17
CA THR A 57 4.70 -10.08 28.73
C THR A 57 3.19 -9.97 28.61
N LEU A 58 2.60 -8.80 28.87
CA LEU A 58 1.16 -8.61 28.70
C LEU A 58 0.72 -8.81 27.24
N ALA A 59 1.49 -8.30 26.28
CA ALA A 59 1.23 -8.52 24.85
C ALA A 59 1.35 -10.00 24.45
N LEU A 60 2.27 -10.76 25.07
CA LEU A 60 2.37 -12.22 24.84
C LEU A 60 1.20 -13.01 25.44
N LEU A 61 0.49 -12.46 26.43
CA LEU A 61 -0.68 -13.08 27.05
C LEU A 61 -1.99 -12.69 26.35
N ASP A 62 -2.06 -11.50 25.73
CA ASP A 62 -3.21 -10.98 24.98
C ASP A 62 -3.22 -11.53 23.55
N THR A 63 -3.63 -12.79 23.43
CA THR A 63 -3.50 -13.58 22.20
C THR A 63 -4.46 -13.13 21.10
N ASP A 64 -5.58 -12.50 21.45
CA ASP A 64 -6.54 -11.93 20.49
C ASP A 64 -6.32 -10.42 20.23
N ASN A 65 -5.35 -9.80 20.92
CA ASN A 65 -4.99 -8.39 20.83
C ASN A 65 -6.15 -7.43 21.16
N ASP A 66 -7.10 -7.82 21.99
CA ASP A 66 -8.24 -6.98 22.39
C ASP A 66 -7.93 -6.06 23.59
N GLY A 67 -6.73 -6.17 24.14
CA GLY A 67 -6.26 -5.37 25.26
C GLY A 67 -6.62 -5.95 26.63
N ARG A 68 -7.08 -7.21 26.71
CA ARG A 68 -7.49 -7.85 27.96
C ARG A 68 -7.08 -9.31 28.02
N ILE A 69 -6.31 -9.64 29.07
CA ILE A 69 -5.94 -11.02 29.39
C ILE A 69 -7.08 -11.68 30.16
N ARG A 70 -7.53 -12.85 29.71
CA ARG A 70 -8.59 -13.66 30.32
C ARG A 70 -8.09 -15.03 30.75
N VAL A 71 -8.93 -15.75 31.51
CA VAL A 71 -8.64 -17.10 32.01
C VAL A 71 -8.10 -18.06 30.93
N PRO A 72 -8.70 -18.18 29.73
CA PRO A 72 -8.21 -19.12 28.71
C PRO A 72 -6.78 -18.82 28.25
N GLU A 73 -6.39 -17.54 28.22
CA GLU A 73 -5.08 -17.11 27.76
C GLU A 73 -3.99 -17.40 28.79
N LEU A 74 -4.31 -17.19 30.08
CA LEU A 74 -3.43 -17.58 31.17
C LEU A 74 -3.24 -19.10 31.21
N LEU A 75 -4.33 -19.86 31.09
CA LEU A 75 -4.25 -21.33 31.01
C LEU A 75 -3.48 -21.78 29.76
N GLY A 76 -3.64 -21.07 28.64
CA GLY A 76 -2.85 -21.30 27.43
C GLY A 76 -1.36 -21.09 27.64
N ALA A 77 -0.96 -20.04 28.36
CA ALA A 77 0.45 -19.80 28.71
C ALA A 77 1.02 -20.89 29.63
N ILE A 78 0.25 -21.33 30.63
CA ILE A 78 0.63 -22.43 31.53
C ILE A 78 0.80 -23.75 30.76
N ALA A 79 -0.15 -24.09 29.88
CA ALA A 79 -0.06 -25.28 29.04
C ALA A 79 1.15 -25.22 28.10
N TRP A 80 1.41 -24.05 27.50
CA TRP A 80 2.56 -23.81 26.63
C TRP A 80 3.90 -24.02 27.37
N LEU A 81 4.01 -23.55 28.61
CA LEU A 81 5.19 -23.77 29.47
C LEU A 81 5.33 -25.22 29.90
N SER A 82 4.22 -25.87 30.26
CA SER A 82 4.21 -27.27 30.70
C SER A 82 4.71 -28.24 29.63
N ALA A 83 4.47 -27.91 28.35
CA ALA A 83 5.03 -28.67 27.24
C ALA A 83 6.54 -28.47 27.04
N ARG A 84 7.13 -27.40 27.59
CA ARG A 84 8.53 -26.98 27.31
C ARG A 84 9.46 -27.08 28.51
N LEU A 85 8.95 -27.06 29.73
CA LEU A 85 9.73 -27.10 30.97
C LEU A 85 9.59 -28.45 31.67
N THR A 86 10.63 -28.87 32.41
CA THR A 86 10.59 -30.09 33.23
C THR A 86 9.77 -29.93 34.49
N SER A 87 9.68 -28.71 35.02
CA SER A 87 8.81 -28.30 36.13
C SER A 87 8.47 -26.81 36.01
N LEU A 88 7.31 -26.41 36.53
CA LEU A 88 6.89 -25.01 36.66
C LEU A 88 7.33 -24.36 38.00
N ASP A 89 7.96 -25.12 38.92
CA ASP A 89 8.44 -24.57 40.20
C ASP A 89 9.37 -23.35 40.04
N PRO A 90 10.31 -23.33 39.06
CA PRO A 90 11.23 -22.20 38.90
C PRO A 90 10.53 -20.86 38.58
N LEU A 91 9.28 -20.87 38.10
CA LEU A 91 8.53 -19.65 37.80
C LEU A 91 8.30 -18.80 39.06
N PHE A 92 8.19 -19.41 40.23
CA PHE A 92 8.01 -18.70 41.51
C PHE A 92 9.25 -17.91 41.94
N ALA A 93 10.42 -18.16 41.33
CA ALA A 93 11.61 -17.37 41.56
C ALA A 93 11.60 -16.02 40.82
N GLY A 94 10.72 -15.86 39.82
CA GLY A 94 10.57 -14.61 39.06
C GLY A 94 11.86 -14.14 38.37
N SER A 95 12.72 -15.06 37.93
CA SER A 95 14.01 -14.74 37.34
C SER A 95 13.91 -14.55 35.83
N ASP A 96 14.62 -13.56 35.29
CA ASP A 96 14.83 -13.33 33.86
C ASP A 96 15.86 -14.28 33.23
N THR A 97 16.26 -15.33 33.95
CA THR A 97 17.25 -16.31 33.53
C THR A 97 16.70 -17.72 33.67
N VAL A 98 16.78 -18.49 32.59
CA VAL A 98 16.28 -19.87 32.50
C VAL A 98 17.47 -20.81 32.39
N LYS A 99 17.60 -21.76 33.33
CA LYS A 99 18.58 -22.84 33.24
C LYS A 99 18.21 -23.78 32.11
N LEU A 100 19.19 -24.15 31.28
CA LEU A 100 18.98 -25.08 30.16
C LEU A 100 18.51 -26.46 30.64
N ALA A 101 18.92 -26.87 31.85
CA ALA A 101 18.47 -28.11 32.48
C ALA A 101 16.99 -28.11 32.89
N SER A 102 16.36 -26.93 32.99
CA SER A 102 14.92 -26.79 33.28
C SER A 102 14.04 -26.98 32.04
N ILE A 103 14.63 -27.04 30.84
CA ILE A 103 13.91 -27.25 29.58
C ILE A 103 13.73 -28.76 29.36
N ALA A 104 12.51 -29.18 29.04
CA ALA A 104 12.16 -30.58 28.87
C ALA A 104 12.87 -31.20 27.67
N THR A 105 13.46 -32.38 27.86
CA THR A 105 14.05 -33.19 26.77
C THR A 105 13.17 -34.37 26.39
N SER A 106 12.03 -34.57 27.08
CA SER A 106 11.07 -35.63 26.84
C SER A 106 10.00 -35.26 25.80
N THR A 107 9.73 -33.96 25.61
CA THR A 107 8.73 -33.45 24.68
C THR A 107 9.36 -32.91 23.38
N PRO A 108 8.67 -32.99 22.23
CA PRO A 108 9.14 -32.35 20.99
C PRO A 108 9.36 -30.83 21.16
N GLU A 109 8.45 -30.15 21.84
CA GLU A 109 8.47 -28.70 22.06
C GLU A 109 9.66 -28.29 22.93
N GLY A 110 9.93 -29.04 24.00
CA GLY A 110 11.07 -28.79 24.88
C GLY A 110 12.41 -29.04 24.18
N LYS A 111 12.52 -30.11 23.39
CA LYS A 111 13.74 -30.37 22.57
C LYS A 111 14.03 -29.23 21.60
N ALA A 112 13.01 -28.74 20.90
CA ALA A 112 13.14 -27.60 19.99
C ALA A 112 13.55 -26.33 20.75
N MET A 113 12.90 -26.04 21.87
CA MET A 113 13.23 -24.88 22.72
C MET A 113 14.68 -24.92 23.23
N LEU A 114 15.14 -26.10 23.68
CA LEU A 114 16.52 -26.28 24.14
C LEU A 114 17.54 -26.08 23.01
N ALA A 115 17.25 -26.59 21.81
CA ALA A 115 18.09 -26.40 20.63
C ALA A 115 18.20 -24.91 20.27
N ASN A 116 17.07 -24.19 20.28
CA ASN A 116 17.01 -22.76 19.99
C ASN A 116 17.81 -21.94 21.02
N ALA A 117 17.61 -22.20 22.31
CA ALA A 117 18.35 -21.51 23.37
C ALA A 117 19.87 -21.71 23.26
N LYS A 118 20.32 -22.95 22.97
CA LYS A 118 21.74 -23.25 22.74
C LYS A 118 22.30 -22.55 21.50
N ARG A 119 21.50 -22.46 20.43
CA ARG A 119 21.89 -21.77 19.19
C ARG A 119 22.09 -20.28 19.42
N ILE A 120 21.18 -19.63 20.15
CA ILE A 120 21.31 -18.22 20.56
C ILE A 120 22.59 -18.01 21.37
N LEU A 121 22.83 -18.83 22.40
CA LEU A 121 24.05 -18.75 23.21
C LEU A 121 25.31 -18.95 22.37
N SER A 122 25.31 -19.87 21.41
CA SER A 122 26.43 -20.08 20.49
C SER A 122 26.70 -18.85 19.62
N ASN A 123 25.65 -18.22 19.08
CA ASN A 123 25.77 -17.01 18.26
C ASN A 123 26.34 -15.82 19.05
N LEU A 124 26.11 -15.78 20.36
CA LEU A 124 26.71 -14.80 21.29
C LEU A 124 28.12 -15.17 21.76
N GLY A 125 28.69 -16.28 21.30
CA GLY A 125 29.98 -16.78 21.80
C GLY A 125 29.93 -17.38 23.21
N LYS A 126 28.72 -17.62 23.75
CA LYS A 126 28.45 -18.17 25.09
C LYS A 126 28.04 -19.65 25.05
N GLY A 127 28.53 -20.43 24.08
CA GLY A 127 28.11 -21.83 23.87
C GLY A 127 28.32 -22.79 25.05
N ALA A 128 29.16 -22.43 26.03
CA ALA A 128 29.40 -23.20 27.25
C ALA A 128 28.50 -22.79 28.44
N ALA A 129 27.64 -21.78 28.29
CA ALA A 129 26.73 -21.34 29.34
C ALA A 129 25.66 -22.40 29.64
N ASP A 130 25.25 -22.50 30.91
CA ASP A 130 24.24 -23.44 31.40
C ASP A 130 22.85 -22.80 31.58
N ALA A 131 22.73 -21.50 31.31
CA ALA A 131 21.50 -20.74 31.37
C ALA A 131 21.47 -19.66 30.28
N ILE A 132 20.25 -19.21 29.94
CA ILE A 132 19.98 -18.13 29.00
C ILE A 132 19.16 -17.04 29.70
N SER A 133 19.52 -15.78 29.49
CA SER A 133 18.87 -14.62 30.10
C SER A 133 18.08 -13.78 29.11
N LEU A 134 17.20 -12.92 29.62
CA LEU A 134 16.47 -11.97 28.79
C LEU A 134 17.42 -11.01 28.04
N ALA A 135 18.54 -10.67 28.67
CA ALA A 135 19.59 -9.85 28.05
C ALA A 135 20.22 -10.55 26.84
N ASP A 136 20.49 -11.86 26.92
CA ASP A 136 21.05 -12.63 25.80
C ASP A 136 20.13 -12.59 24.57
N VAL A 137 18.81 -12.75 24.78
CA VAL A 137 17.83 -12.72 23.69
C VAL A 137 17.63 -11.31 23.14
N ALA A 138 17.61 -10.29 24.01
CA ALA A 138 17.51 -8.89 23.61
C ALA A 138 18.73 -8.44 22.78
N ASP A 139 19.93 -8.81 23.21
CA ASP A 139 21.18 -8.52 22.49
C ASP A 139 21.21 -9.22 21.14
N THR A 140 20.79 -10.49 21.09
CA THR A 140 20.69 -11.23 19.83
C THR A 140 19.69 -10.58 18.89
N ALA A 141 18.48 -10.26 19.37
CA ALA A 141 17.47 -9.57 18.55
C ALA A 141 17.98 -8.22 18.00
N LYS A 142 18.79 -7.49 18.78
CA LYS A 142 19.43 -6.26 18.33
C LYS A 142 20.50 -6.51 17.27
N ILE A 143 21.36 -7.51 17.47
CA ILE A 143 22.38 -7.91 16.47
C ILE A 143 21.71 -8.27 15.15
N PHE A 144 20.65 -9.08 15.17
CA PHE A 144 19.92 -9.47 13.97
C PHE A 144 19.10 -8.33 13.35
N ALA A 145 18.61 -7.37 14.12
CA ALA A 145 17.95 -6.19 13.58
C ALA A 145 18.95 -5.24 12.87
N GLU A 146 20.22 -5.25 13.28
CA GLU A 146 21.28 -4.42 12.70
C GLU A 146 22.02 -5.12 11.53
N THR A 147 21.74 -6.40 11.27
CA THR A 147 22.31 -7.10 10.12
C THR A 147 21.65 -6.68 8.81
N ARG A 148 22.39 -6.87 7.71
CA ARG A 148 21.93 -6.60 6.34
C ARG A 148 20.63 -7.31 5.98
N PHE A 149 20.46 -8.52 6.52
CA PHE A 149 19.26 -9.34 6.40
C PHE A 149 18.78 -9.66 7.81
N ASN A 150 17.55 -9.27 8.13
CA ASN A 150 16.96 -9.39 9.45
C ASN A 150 15.68 -10.25 9.45
N GLY A 151 15.32 -10.83 8.31
CA GLY A 151 14.31 -11.88 8.19
C GLY A 151 12.87 -11.43 8.29
N ASP A 152 12.53 -10.23 7.83
CA ASP A 152 11.16 -9.73 7.74
C ASP A 152 10.62 -9.64 6.30
N GLY A 153 11.46 -9.98 5.31
CA GLY A 153 11.15 -9.91 3.88
C GLY A 153 11.10 -8.49 3.34
N ILE A 154 11.64 -7.52 4.07
CA ILE A 154 11.71 -6.11 3.69
C ILE A 154 13.17 -5.76 3.47
N VAL A 155 13.47 -5.20 2.30
CA VAL A 155 14.85 -4.92 1.89
C VAL A 155 15.04 -3.40 1.75
N PRO A 156 15.80 -2.76 2.65
CA PRO A 156 16.28 -1.39 2.45
C PRO A 156 17.24 -1.29 1.26
N ALA A 157 17.35 -0.11 0.65
CA ALA A 157 18.26 0.10 -0.48
C ALA A 157 19.71 -0.30 -0.16
N GLU A 158 20.18 0.00 1.06
CA GLU A 158 21.52 -0.32 1.56
C GLU A 158 21.83 -1.82 1.61
N ALA A 159 20.81 -2.69 1.57
CA ALA A 159 20.99 -4.14 1.55
C ALA A 159 21.37 -4.67 0.16
N ALA A 160 21.32 -3.86 -0.90
CA ALA A 160 21.90 -4.22 -2.19
C ALA A 160 23.38 -3.78 -2.24
N GLU A 161 24.27 -4.63 -2.78
CA GLU A 161 25.69 -4.27 -2.98
C GLU A 161 25.89 -3.43 -4.25
N ASP A 162 25.10 -3.71 -5.30
CA ASP A 162 25.16 -3.01 -6.57
C ASP A 162 24.45 -1.64 -6.46
N PRO A 163 25.15 -0.51 -6.66
CA PRO A 163 24.55 0.83 -6.60
C PRO A 163 23.35 1.01 -7.54
N ALA A 164 23.33 0.32 -8.68
CA ALA A 164 22.20 0.39 -9.61
C ALA A 164 20.95 -0.29 -9.04
N VAL A 165 21.12 -1.39 -8.31
CA VAL A 165 20.03 -2.07 -7.59
C VAL A 165 19.59 -1.24 -6.38
N GLN A 166 20.50 -0.59 -5.67
CA GLN A 166 20.16 0.35 -4.58
C GLN A 166 19.27 1.49 -5.10
N GLN A 167 19.62 2.04 -6.25
CA GLN A 167 18.86 3.11 -6.90
C GLN A 167 17.46 2.62 -7.30
N ALA A 168 17.34 1.44 -7.90
CA ALA A 168 16.05 0.85 -8.23
C ALA A 168 15.16 0.64 -6.99
N ILE A 169 15.72 0.15 -5.88
CA ILE A 169 14.97 0.02 -4.61
C ILE A 169 14.51 1.39 -4.12
N THR A 170 15.37 2.42 -4.19
CA THR A 170 15.04 3.79 -3.79
C THR A 170 13.89 4.36 -4.62
N GLU A 171 13.86 4.10 -5.92
CA GLU A 171 12.79 4.52 -6.82
C GLU A 171 11.46 3.81 -6.50
N ILE A 172 11.50 2.51 -6.18
CA ILE A 172 10.32 1.77 -5.73
C ILE A 172 9.77 2.40 -4.44
N ILE A 173 10.64 2.69 -3.46
CA ILE A 173 10.24 3.34 -2.20
C ILE A 173 9.60 4.70 -2.47
N ALA A 174 10.19 5.50 -3.35
CA ALA A 174 9.70 6.85 -3.65
C ALA A 174 8.32 6.85 -4.33
N LEU A 175 8.05 5.88 -5.21
CA LEU A 175 6.84 5.84 -6.03
C LEU A 175 5.71 4.98 -5.45
N PHE A 176 6.05 3.89 -4.75
CA PHE A 176 5.09 2.92 -4.18
C PHE A 176 5.04 2.97 -2.63
N GLY A 177 5.84 3.85 -2.03
CA GLY A 177 5.92 4.06 -0.59
C GLY A 177 6.82 3.04 0.14
N PRO A 178 7.35 3.40 1.32
CA PRO A 178 8.20 2.51 2.10
C PRO A 178 7.38 1.43 2.82
N GLU A 179 7.99 0.27 3.03
CA GLU A 179 7.66 -0.63 4.15
C GLU A 179 8.68 -0.42 5.27
N ALA A 180 8.24 -0.60 6.51
CA ALA A 180 9.10 -0.45 7.67
C ALA A 180 9.84 -1.77 7.93
N ASP A 181 11.13 -1.78 7.62
CA ASP A 181 12.05 -2.86 7.99
C ASP A 181 12.20 -2.96 9.52
N ARG A 182 12.57 -4.13 10.03
CA ARG A 182 12.76 -4.40 11.46
C ARG A 182 13.84 -3.53 12.11
N SER A 183 14.80 -3.03 11.32
CA SER A 183 15.78 -2.02 11.75
C SER A 183 15.20 -0.60 11.87
N GLY A 184 13.96 -0.40 11.41
CA GLY A 184 13.28 0.90 11.33
C GLY A 184 13.57 1.67 10.04
N LYS A 185 14.36 1.11 9.12
CA LYS A 185 14.68 1.75 7.84
C LYS A 185 13.54 1.55 6.82
N PRO A 186 13.38 2.47 5.85
CA PRO A 186 12.46 2.26 4.74
C PRO A 186 13.02 1.21 3.78
N GLY A 187 12.20 0.22 3.44
CA GLY A 187 12.53 -0.82 2.46
C GLY A 187 11.37 -1.19 1.55
N VAL A 188 11.56 -2.23 0.76
CA VAL A 188 10.56 -2.77 -0.17
C VAL A 188 10.32 -4.25 0.10
N ASN A 189 9.08 -4.68 -0.06
CA ASN A 189 8.71 -6.09 -0.03
C ASN A 189 8.41 -6.60 -1.46
N GLN A 190 8.12 -7.90 -1.57
CA GLN A 190 7.86 -8.53 -2.87
C GLN A 190 6.67 -7.88 -3.60
N ALA A 191 5.59 -7.56 -2.88
CA ALA A 191 4.38 -6.99 -3.47
C ALA A 191 4.63 -5.62 -4.13
N LYS A 192 5.40 -4.74 -3.47
CA LYS A 192 5.76 -3.43 -4.04
C LYS A 192 6.73 -3.55 -5.21
N THR A 193 7.70 -4.45 -5.11
CA THR A 193 8.61 -4.77 -6.22
C THR A 193 7.81 -5.23 -7.44
N ASP A 194 6.92 -6.20 -7.29
CA ASP A 194 6.09 -6.70 -8.39
C ASP A 194 5.17 -5.62 -8.97
N ALA A 195 4.55 -4.80 -8.12
CA ALA A 195 3.69 -3.70 -8.55
C ALA A 195 4.47 -2.65 -9.38
N PHE A 196 5.68 -2.30 -8.95
CA PHE A 196 6.55 -1.37 -9.69
C PHE A 196 6.90 -1.91 -11.08
N PHE A 197 7.39 -3.15 -11.16
CA PHE A 197 7.79 -3.72 -12.45
C PHE A 197 6.60 -3.98 -13.39
N ALA A 198 5.42 -4.31 -12.83
CA ALA A 198 4.19 -4.40 -13.62
C ALA A 198 3.78 -3.03 -14.19
N ALA A 199 3.84 -1.96 -13.38
CA ALA A 199 3.56 -0.60 -13.83
C ALA A 199 4.57 -0.13 -14.89
N ALA A 200 5.87 -0.41 -14.70
CA ALA A 200 6.92 -0.09 -15.66
C ALA A 200 6.70 -0.79 -17.01
N ALA A 201 6.41 -2.09 -17.01
CA ALA A 201 6.10 -2.83 -18.23
C ALA A 201 4.85 -2.29 -18.94
N ALA A 202 3.78 -2.02 -18.19
CA ALA A 202 2.54 -1.45 -18.73
C ALA A 202 2.78 -0.06 -19.35
N ARG A 203 3.61 0.78 -18.71
CA ARG A 203 3.94 2.11 -19.21
C ARG A 203 4.74 2.08 -20.51
N LEU A 204 5.70 1.15 -20.62
CA LEU A 204 6.48 0.93 -21.83
C LEU A 204 5.59 0.41 -22.97
N GLN A 205 4.73 -0.56 -22.68
CA GLN A 205 3.79 -1.11 -23.66
C GLN A 205 2.82 -0.03 -24.17
N TRP A 206 2.24 0.77 -23.27
CA TRP A 206 1.39 1.90 -23.63
C TRP A 206 2.13 2.90 -24.50
N SER A 207 3.37 3.27 -24.15
CA SER A 207 4.17 4.20 -24.94
C SER A 207 4.51 3.66 -26.33
N ALA A 208 4.81 2.36 -26.44
CA ALA A 208 5.12 1.71 -27.72
C ALA A 208 3.89 1.62 -28.64
N ALA A 209 2.69 1.49 -28.08
CA ALA A 209 1.46 1.47 -28.87
C ALA A 209 1.26 2.76 -29.68
N ALA A 210 1.72 3.92 -29.17
CA ALA A 210 1.63 5.19 -29.87
C ALA A 210 2.51 5.27 -31.12
N THR A 211 3.67 4.62 -31.09
CA THR A 211 4.64 4.64 -32.19
C THR A 211 4.42 3.50 -33.17
N ALA A 212 3.79 2.41 -32.74
CA ALA A 212 3.47 1.25 -33.57
C ALA A 212 2.36 1.54 -34.60
N ASP A 213 1.40 2.41 -34.26
CA ASP A 213 0.32 2.82 -35.17
C ASP A 213 0.42 4.32 -35.50
N PRO A 214 0.82 4.69 -36.74
CA PRO A 214 0.89 6.09 -37.17
C PRO A 214 -0.45 6.84 -37.06
N ALA A 215 -1.59 6.14 -37.01
CA ALA A 215 -2.90 6.75 -36.81
C ALA A 215 -3.09 7.30 -35.39
N VAL A 216 -2.31 6.83 -34.40
CA VAL A 216 -2.33 7.36 -33.02
C VAL A 216 -1.62 8.71 -32.94
N LEU A 217 -0.56 8.93 -33.73
CA LEU A 217 0.19 10.18 -33.76
C LEU A 217 0.18 10.80 -35.18
N PRO A 218 -0.98 11.18 -35.72
CA PRO A 218 -1.11 11.67 -37.10
C PRO A 218 -0.27 12.94 -37.39
N LEU A 219 0.14 13.67 -36.36
CA LEU A 219 1.00 14.86 -36.46
C LEU A 219 2.34 14.69 -35.71
N GLY A 220 2.72 13.45 -35.36
CA GLY A 220 3.87 13.17 -34.50
C GLY A 220 3.73 13.88 -33.14
N ASP A 221 4.80 14.55 -32.70
CA ASP A 221 4.86 15.29 -31.42
C ASP A 221 3.79 16.39 -31.29
N LYS A 222 3.26 16.90 -32.41
CA LYS A 222 2.23 17.94 -32.41
C LYS A 222 0.81 17.39 -32.18
N THR A 223 0.63 16.07 -32.19
CA THR A 223 -0.70 15.44 -32.02
C THR A 223 -1.34 15.82 -30.69
N ALA A 224 -0.56 15.84 -29.61
CA ALA A 224 -1.05 16.21 -28.27
C ALA A 224 -1.60 17.64 -28.23
N ALA A 225 -0.90 18.59 -28.84
CA ALA A 225 -1.34 19.98 -28.95
C ALA A 225 -2.62 20.10 -29.80
N ALA A 226 -2.70 19.37 -30.90
CA ALA A 226 -3.89 19.33 -31.76
C ALA A 226 -5.11 18.76 -31.03
N ALA A 227 -4.94 17.66 -30.28
CA ALA A 227 -5.99 17.05 -29.49
C ALA A 227 -6.48 17.97 -28.36
N ALA A 228 -5.55 18.61 -27.63
CA ALA A 228 -5.89 19.56 -26.57
C ALA A 228 -6.66 20.78 -27.12
N ALA A 229 -6.18 21.38 -28.21
CA ALA A 229 -6.86 22.51 -28.84
C ALA A 229 -8.25 22.12 -29.38
N THR A 230 -8.37 20.92 -29.95
CA THR A 230 -9.66 20.36 -30.40
C THR A 230 -10.61 20.14 -29.23
N ALA A 231 -10.14 19.57 -28.12
CA ALA A 231 -10.95 19.34 -26.92
C ALA A 231 -11.49 20.64 -26.33
N ALA A 232 -10.69 21.72 -26.33
CA ALA A 232 -11.08 23.03 -25.80
C ALA A 232 -12.29 23.65 -26.51
N VAL A 233 -12.46 23.41 -27.82
CA VAL A 233 -13.56 23.97 -28.62
C VAL A 233 -14.65 22.94 -28.95
N ARG A 234 -14.42 21.65 -28.71
CA ARG A 234 -15.25 20.52 -29.16
C ARG A 234 -16.73 20.72 -28.86
N ALA A 235 -17.07 20.91 -27.58
CA ALA A 235 -18.46 21.03 -27.15
C ALA A 235 -19.18 22.21 -27.84
N LYS A 236 -18.45 23.31 -28.05
CA LYS A 236 -19.02 24.52 -28.62
C LYS A 236 -19.18 24.44 -30.15
N ILE A 237 -18.27 23.75 -30.83
CA ILE A 237 -18.40 23.42 -32.26
C ILE A 237 -19.55 22.43 -32.48
N ASP A 238 -19.67 21.40 -31.63
CA ASP A 238 -20.79 20.44 -31.68
C ASP A 238 -22.16 21.14 -31.44
N ASP A 239 -22.26 22.06 -30.47
CA ASP A 239 -23.43 22.93 -30.25
C ASP A 239 -23.76 23.76 -31.51
N TYR A 240 -22.76 24.44 -32.09
CA TYR A 240 -22.95 25.27 -33.29
C TYR A 240 -23.54 24.46 -34.46
N PHE A 241 -22.92 23.33 -34.83
CA PHE A 241 -23.44 22.53 -35.95
C PHE A 241 -24.79 21.88 -35.63
N THR A 242 -25.09 21.60 -34.37
CA THR A 242 -26.42 21.13 -33.97
C THR A 242 -27.48 22.20 -34.22
N ARG A 243 -27.21 23.46 -33.86
CA ARG A 243 -28.10 24.59 -34.14
C ARG A 243 -28.27 24.83 -35.65
N CYS A 244 -27.20 24.76 -36.44
CA CYS A 244 -27.29 24.89 -37.90
C CYS A 244 -28.14 23.77 -38.53
N ARG A 245 -28.03 22.52 -38.06
CA ARG A 245 -28.90 21.42 -38.50
C ARG A 245 -30.37 21.63 -38.09
N MET A 246 -30.62 22.15 -36.89
CA MET A 246 -31.98 22.50 -36.47
C MET A 246 -32.58 23.61 -37.34
N ALA A 247 -31.78 24.62 -37.72
CA ALA A 247 -32.19 25.67 -38.65
C ALA A 247 -32.48 25.15 -40.07
N ALA A 248 -31.75 24.13 -40.53
CA ALA A 248 -32.04 23.46 -41.80
C ALA A 248 -33.34 22.63 -41.74
N PHE A 249 -33.62 22.00 -40.58
CA PHE A 249 -34.84 21.23 -40.37
C PHE A 249 -36.10 22.11 -40.25
N ASP A 250 -36.02 23.18 -39.46
CA ASP A 250 -37.09 24.19 -39.31
C ASP A 250 -36.46 25.60 -39.32
N PRO A 251 -36.68 26.41 -40.36
CA PRO A 251 -36.10 27.74 -40.47
C PRO A 251 -36.40 28.67 -39.27
N ARG A 252 -37.51 28.44 -38.55
CA ARG A 252 -37.85 29.21 -37.34
C ARG A 252 -36.84 28.99 -36.21
N ALA A 253 -36.17 27.84 -36.20
CA ALA A 253 -35.14 27.53 -35.21
C ALA A 253 -33.90 28.42 -35.36
N ALA A 254 -33.60 28.96 -36.55
CA ALA A 254 -32.43 29.83 -36.76
C ALA A 254 -32.45 31.05 -35.83
N GLN A 255 -33.60 31.73 -35.74
CA GLN A 255 -33.77 32.89 -34.87
C GLN A 255 -33.86 32.48 -33.39
N ALA A 256 -34.65 31.45 -33.08
CA ALA A 256 -34.85 31.00 -31.70
C ALA A 256 -33.58 30.42 -31.04
N LEU A 257 -32.69 29.81 -31.83
CA LEU A 257 -31.41 29.26 -31.40
C LEU A 257 -30.24 30.23 -31.61
N SER A 258 -30.50 31.40 -32.21
CA SER A 258 -29.62 32.56 -32.12
C SER A 258 -29.88 33.30 -30.79
N ARG A 259 -29.21 34.43 -30.57
CA ARG A 259 -29.54 35.32 -29.45
C ARG A 259 -30.61 36.31 -29.86
N THR A 260 -31.45 36.69 -28.91
CA THR A 260 -32.52 37.65 -29.11
C THR A 260 -32.00 39.09 -28.98
N ASP A 261 -32.76 40.06 -29.46
CA ASP A 261 -32.42 41.48 -29.26
C ASP A 261 -32.35 41.83 -27.77
N ALA A 262 -33.17 41.20 -26.92
CA ALA A 262 -33.13 41.37 -25.48
C ALA A 262 -31.81 40.87 -24.86
N ASP A 263 -31.27 39.76 -25.38
CA ASP A 263 -29.99 39.22 -24.93
C ASP A 263 -28.81 40.14 -25.28
N LEU A 264 -28.88 40.82 -26.42
CA LEU A 264 -27.88 41.81 -26.83
C LEU A 264 -28.05 43.12 -26.05
N ALA A 265 -29.29 43.57 -25.84
CA ALA A 265 -29.60 44.74 -25.04
C ALA A 265 -29.09 44.59 -23.60
N ALA A 266 -29.17 43.39 -23.01
CA ALA A 266 -28.65 43.11 -21.67
C ALA A 266 -27.12 43.27 -21.54
N LEU A 267 -26.39 43.23 -22.66
CA LEU A 267 -24.95 43.48 -22.71
C LEU A 267 -24.62 44.98 -22.89
N ALA A 268 -25.56 45.80 -23.38
CA ALA A 268 -25.28 47.18 -23.78
C ALA A 268 -24.89 48.09 -22.60
N ASP A 269 -25.40 47.80 -21.40
CA ASP A 269 -25.10 48.58 -20.18
C ASP A 269 -23.82 48.10 -19.47
N GLN A 270 -23.09 47.14 -20.04
CA GLN A 270 -21.87 46.56 -19.48
C GLN A 270 -20.63 46.97 -20.30
N GLU A 271 -19.48 47.09 -19.63
CA GLU A 271 -18.20 47.20 -20.33
C GLU A 271 -17.87 45.86 -20.99
N LEU A 272 -17.80 45.85 -22.33
CA LEU A 272 -17.58 44.64 -23.12
C LEU A 272 -16.09 44.34 -23.27
N SER A 273 -15.74 43.07 -23.11
CA SER A 273 -14.41 42.56 -23.42
C SER A 273 -14.51 41.14 -23.95
N ASP A 274 -13.52 40.73 -24.74
CA ASP A 274 -13.44 39.38 -25.30
C ASP A 274 -13.40 38.31 -24.20
N GLY A 275 -13.02 38.63 -22.96
CA GLY A 275 -12.99 37.69 -21.84
C GLY A 275 -14.32 37.50 -21.11
N GLN A 276 -15.42 38.14 -21.53
CA GLN A 276 -16.66 38.17 -20.74
C GLN A 276 -17.44 36.84 -20.81
N PRO A 277 -17.72 36.16 -19.68
CA PRO A 277 -18.45 34.87 -19.67
C PRO A 277 -19.85 34.94 -20.27
N ALA A 278 -20.52 36.10 -20.20
CA ALA A 278 -21.83 36.29 -20.82
C ALA A 278 -21.77 36.14 -22.35
N ILE A 279 -20.65 36.54 -22.97
CA ILE A 279 -20.40 36.40 -24.40
C ILE A 279 -20.06 34.94 -24.75
N ALA A 280 -19.39 34.20 -23.86
CA ALA A 280 -19.07 32.78 -24.06
C ALA A 280 -20.29 31.90 -24.36
N ALA A 281 -21.44 32.23 -23.75
CA ALA A 281 -22.69 31.50 -23.94
C ALA A 281 -23.29 31.66 -25.35
N PHE A 282 -22.91 32.71 -26.09
CA PHE A 282 -23.46 33.00 -27.41
C PHE A 282 -22.96 31.96 -28.44
N PRO A 283 -23.72 31.69 -29.52
CA PRO A 283 -23.24 30.82 -30.60
C PRO A 283 -21.87 31.24 -31.14
N LEU A 284 -21.10 30.29 -31.68
CA LEU A 284 -19.77 30.59 -32.25
C LEU A 284 -19.84 31.51 -33.45
N SER A 285 -20.90 31.43 -34.24
CA SER A 285 -21.18 32.32 -35.35
C SER A 285 -22.69 32.35 -35.56
N LYS A 286 -23.14 33.16 -36.52
CA LYS A 286 -24.56 33.28 -36.86
C LYS A 286 -25.12 31.92 -37.31
N ILE A 287 -26.27 31.54 -36.75
CA ILE A 287 -26.94 30.27 -37.01
C ILE A 287 -27.75 30.36 -38.30
N GLU A 288 -27.39 29.56 -39.28
CA GLU A 288 -28.07 29.43 -40.57
C GLU A 288 -27.99 27.97 -41.03
N ALA A 289 -28.94 27.56 -41.90
CA ALA A 289 -28.95 26.22 -42.46
C ALA A 289 -27.63 25.92 -43.20
N ASP A 290 -27.03 24.76 -42.91
CA ASP A 290 -25.82 24.21 -43.54
C ASP A 290 -24.59 25.15 -43.58
N ARG A 291 -24.56 26.14 -42.69
CA ARG A 291 -23.47 27.11 -42.64
C ARG A 291 -22.18 26.52 -42.07
N GLU A 292 -21.07 26.83 -42.72
CA GLU A 292 -19.72 26.55 -42.23
C GLU A 292 -19.33 27.48 -41.07
N LEU A 293 -18.62 26.94 -40.09
CA LEU A 293 -18.09 27.70 -38.97
C LEU A 293 -16.86 28.50 -39.42
N PRO A 294 -16.90 29.84 -39.42
CA PRO A 294 -15.68 30.61 -39.63
C PRO A 294 -14.72 30.44 -38.44
N LEU A 295 -13.42 30.25 -38.72
CA LEU A 295 -12.41 29.99 -37.70
C LEU A 295 -11.57 31.22 -37.34
N LEU A 296 -11.36 32.13 -38.30
CA LEU A 296 -10.42 33.26 -38.15
C LEU A 296 -11.10 34.63 -38.03
N SER A 297 -12.29 34.81 -38.61
CA SER A 297 -13.00 36.10 -38.58
C SER A 297 -14.51 35.92 -38.55
N GLY A 298 -15.26 36.79 -37.87
CA GLY A 298 -16.72 36.67 -37.76
C GLY A 298 -17.18 35.53 -36.84
N ALA A 299 -16.30 35.05 -35.97
CA ALA A 299 -16.62 34.18 -34.85
C ALA A 299 -16.87 35.00 -33.58
N ASN A 300 -17.49 34.36 -32.58
CA ASN A 300 -17.69 34.90 -31.25
C ASN A 300 -16.34 35.36 -30.66
N PRO A 301 -16.20 36.62 -30.22
CA PRO A 301 -14.93 37.17 -29.76
C PRO A 301 -14.36 36.43 -28.56
N TYR A 302 -15.21 35.90 -27.66
CA TYR A 302 -14.76 35.07 -26.54
C TYR A 302 -14.03 33.80 -26.97
N TRP A 303 -14.50 33.19 -28.06
CA TRP A 303 -13.95 31.95 -28.58
C TRP A 303 -12.88 32.18 -29.66
N ALA A 304 -12.66 33.41 -30.12
CA ALA A 304 -11.78 33.70 -31.25
C ALA A 304 -10.34 33.21 -31.02
N GLY A 305 -9.79 33.43 -29.82
CA GLY A 305 -8.47 32.93 -29.45
C GLY A 305 -8.38 31.40 -29.45
N ALA A 306 -9.37 30.72 -28.87
CA ALA A 306 -9.42 29.25 -28.83
C ALA A 306 -9.62 28.65 -30.23
N LEU A 307 -10.44 29.28 -31.09
CA LEU A 307 -10.64 28.88 -32.48
C LEU A 307 -9.39 29.08 -33.32
N THR A 308 -8.63 30.15 -33.08
CA THR A 308 -7.33 30.39 -33.74
C THR A 308 -6.31 29.34 -33.33
N ALA A 309 -6.21 29.03 -32.02
CA ALA A 309 -5.33 27.97 -31.53
C ALA A 309 -5.71 26.59 -32.09
N PHE A 310 -7.02 26.27 -32.14
CA PHE A 310 -7.54 25.07 -32.79
C PHE A 310 -7.24 25.03 -34.29
N HIS A 311 -7.40 26.16 -34.99
CA HIS A 311 -7.06 26.26 -36.40
C HIS A 311 -5.59 25.93 -36.64
N ASP A 312 -4.69 26.58 -35.91
CA ASP A 312 -3.25 26.44 -36.09
C ASP A 312 -2.73 25.06 -35.69
N ALA A 313 -3.26 24.50 -34.59
CA ALA A 313 -2.81 23.23 -34.05
C ALA A 313 -3.42 22.01 -34.76
N ALA A 314 -4.67 22.07 -35.24
CA ALA A 314 -5.39 20.91 -35.74
C ALA A 314 -5.92 21.07 -37.17
N VAL A 315 -6.64 22.16 -37.48
CA VAL A 315 -7.29 22.32 -38.79
C VAL A 315 -6.27 22.46 -39.90
N LYS A 316 -5.35 23.42 -39.77
CA LYS A 316 -4.30 23.69 -40.75
C LYS A 316 -3.48 22.43 -41.08
N PRO A 317 -2.90 21.70 -40.11
CA PRO A 317 -2.09 20.53 -40.44
C PRO A 317 -2.88 19.28 -40.88
N LEU A 318 -4.15 19.12 -40.48
CA LEU A 318 -4.93 17.91 -40.82
C LEU A 318 -5.84 18.08 -42.04
N LEU A 319 -6.25 19.31 -42.36
CA LEU A 319 -7.21 19.63 -43.43
C LEU A 319 -6.62 20.57 -44.50
N GLY A 320 -5.49 21.22 -44.23
CA GLY A 320 -4.74 22.07 -45.16
C GLY A 320 -4.80 23.57 -44.85
N ASP A 321 -3.78 24.29 -45.30
CA ASP A 321 -3.54 25.72 -45.00
C ASP A 321 -4.64 26.68 -45.47
N GLY A 322 -5.45 26.30 -46.45
CA GLY A 322 -6.53 27.14 -46.99
C GLY A 322 -7.84 27.09 -46.18
N ALA A 323 -7.94 26.23 -45.16
CA ALA A 323 -9.18 25.99 -44.43
C ALA A 323 -9.47 27.08 -43.38
N THR A 324 -10.05 28.20 -43.82
CA THR A 324 -10.42 29.34 -42.94
C THR A 324 -11.83 29.21 -42.34
N ALA A 325 -12.61 28.25 -42.83
CA ALA A 325 -13.91 27.85 -42.31
C ALA A 325 -13.98 26.31 -42.23
N LEU A 326 -14.84 25.81 -41.36
CA LEU A 326 -15.02 24.39 -41.08
C LEU A 326 -16.46 23.97 -41.42
N SER A 327 -16.60 22.98 -42.30
CA SER A 327 -17.89 22.30 -42.53
C SER A 327 -18.16 21.23 -41.47
N ALA A 328 -19.44 20.83 -41.33
CA ALA A 328 -19.82 19.75 -40.41
C ALA A 328 -19.13 18.42 -40.77
N ALA A 329 -18.91 18.16 -42.07
CA ALA A 329 -18.22 16.96 -42.56
C ALA A 329 -16.72 16.98 -42.22
N GLN A 330 -16.05 18.12 -42.43
CA GLN A 330 -14.65 18.31 -42.02
C GLN A 330 -14.49 18.19 -40.51
N TRP A 331 -15.47 18.66 -39.73
CA TRP A 331 -15.47 18.50 -38.28
C TRP A 331 -15.52 17.03 -37.86
N GLN A 332 -16.39 16.21 -38.47
CA GLN A 332 -16.39 14.76 -38.19
C GLN A 332 -15.08 14.10 -38.63
N ALA A 333 -14.54 14.48 -39.79
CA ALA A 333 -13.27 13.94 -40.28
C ALA A 333 -12.10 14.26 -39.34
N LEU A 334 -12.05 15.48 -38.80
CA LEU A 334 -11.02 15.88 -37.82
C LEU A 334 -11.16 15.09 -36.51
N LYS A 335 -12.39 14.94 -35.99
CA LYS A 335 -12.65 14.08 -34.82
C LYS A 335 -12.22 12.64 -35.07
N ALA A 336 -12.51 12.09 -36.25
CA ALA A 336 -12.11 10.73 -36.61
C ALA A 336 -10.58 10.57 -36.70
N LYS A 337 -9.86 11.58 -37.22
CA LYS A 337 -8.38 11.57 -37.28
C LYS A 337 -7.71 11.61 -35.91
N LEU A 338 -8.32 12.26 -34.92
CA LEU A 338 -7.79 12.37 -33.56
C LEU A 338 -8.34 11.29 -32.60
N ALA A 339 -9.38 10.56 -33.00
CA ALA A 339 -9.97 9.51 -32.17
C ALA A 339 -8.99 8.41 -31.73
N PRO A 340 -8.03 7.94 -32.57
CA PRO A 340 -7.04 6.96 -32.12
C PRO A 340 -6.12 7.51 -31.02
N TYR A 341 -5.74 8.79 -31.10
CA TYR A 341 -4.99 9.47 -30.04
C TYR A 341 -5.79 9.55 -28.74
N ASP A 342 -7.05 9.99 -28.82
CA ASP A 342 -7.94 10.10 -27.67
C ASP A 342 -8.13 8.74 -26.99
N ALA A 343 -8.29 7.66 -27.78
CA ALA A 343 -8.43 6.29 -27.27
C ALA A 343 -7.14 5.76 -26.64
N TRP A 344 -5.98 6.04 -27.25
CA TRP A 344 -4.68 5.70 -26.69
C TRP A 344 -4.43 6.42 -25.36
N LEU A 345 -4.72 7.72 -25.29
CA LEU A 345 -4.57 8.51 -24.07
C LEU A 345 -5.49 8.02 -22.95
N ALA A 346 -6.73 7.65 -23.27
CA ALA A 346 -7.67 7.09 -22.30
C ALA A 346 -7.25 5.70 -21.78
N ALA A 347 -6.43 4.97 -22.53
CA ALA A 347 -5.87 3.68 -22.15
C ALA A 347 -4.50 3.79 -21.43
N GLU A 348 -4.15 4.97 -20.91
CA GLU A 348 -2.91 5.20 -20.18
C GLU A 348 -2.74 4.23 -19.00
N ALA A 349 -1.58 3.59 -18.94
CA ALA A 349 -1.22 2.60 -17.93
C ALA A 349 0.18 2.88 -17.35
N GLY A 350 0.38 2.56 -16.07
CA GLY A 350 1.65 2.78 -15.37
C GLY A 350 1.96 4.26 -15.10
N LYS A 351 0.92 5.06 -14.82
CA LYS A 351 1.05 6.49 -14.46
C LYS A 351 1.89 6.71 -13.20
N GLU A 352 1.93 5.71 -12.32
CA GLU A 352 2.67 5.71 -11.05
C GLU A 352 4.18 5.86 -11.29
N VAL A 353 4.68 5.42 -12.45
CA VAL A 353 6.09 5.52 -12.84
C VAL A 353 6.35 6.57 -13.92
N ALA A 354 5.36 7.42 -14.23
CA ALA A 354 5.48 8.41 -15.31
C ALA A 354 6.58 9.48 -15.07
N ALA A 355 7.06 9.62 -13.83
CA ALA A 355 8.18 10.49 -13.49
C ALA A 355 9.54 9.96 -13.98
N LEU A 356 9.66 8.66 -14.26
CA LEU A 356 10.89 8.03 -14.73
C LEU A 356 11.02 8.10 -16.26
N PRO A 357 12.22 8.37 -16.81
CA PRO A 357 12.43 8.37 -18.25
C PRO A 357 12.15 7.01 -18.89
N ALA A 358 11.56 6.98 -20.09
CA ALA A 358 11.24 5.74 -20.79
C ALA A 358 12.46 4.84 -21.05
N ALA A 359 13.63 5.43 -21.32
CA ALA A 359 14.88 4.69 -21.48
C ALA A 359 15.29 3.97 -20.17
N HIS A 360 15.14 4.65 -19.03
CA HIS A 360 15.43 4.08 -17.71
C HIS A 360 14.44 2.96 -17.34
N LEU A 361 13.14 3.17 -17.60
CA LEU A 361 12.14 2.11 -17.42
C LEU A 361 12.45 0.88 -18.28
N ALA A 362 12.90 1.07 -19.52
CA ALA A 362 13.29 -0.03 -20.39
C ALA A 362 14.54 -0.76 -19.89
N GLU A 363 15.52 -0.05 -19.33
CA GLU A 363 16.68 -0.67 -18.68
C GLU A 363 16.26 -1.51 -17.47
N LEU A 364 15.40 -0.97 -16.60
CA LEU A 364 14.90 -1.67 -15.43
C LEU A 364 14.14 -2.95 -15.80
N VAL A 365 13.22 -2.86 -16.76
CA VAL A 365 12.34 -3.97 -17.16
C VAL A 365 13.08 -5.06 -17.94
N ASN A 366 14.06 -4.69 -18.78
CA ASN A 366 14.80 -5.66 -19.60
C ASN A 366 16.08 -6.17 -18.93
N GLY A 367 16.54 -5.52 -17.87
CA GLY A 367 17.68 -5.94 -17.06
C GLY A 367 17.33 -7.00 -16.02
N THR A 368 18.25 -7.27 -15.10
CA THR A 368 18.09 -8.27 -14.03
C THR A 368 17.64 -7.66 -12.69
N PHE A 369 17.17 -6.41 -12.70
CA PHE A 369 16.87 -5.66 -11.48
C PHE A 369 15.75 -6.33 -10.67
N LYS A 370 14.70 -6.80 -11.34
CA LYS A 370 13.58 -7.48 -10.68
C LYS A 370 14.05 -8.76 -9.99
N GLU A 371 14.83 -9.57 -10.69
CA GLU A 371 15.37 -10.83 -10.19
C GLU A 371 16.32 -10.57 -9.02
N SER A 372 17.22 -9.59 -9.13
CA SER A 372 18.15 -9.21 -8.05
C SER A 372 17.42 -8.76 -6.79
N ILE A 373 16.42 -7.89 -6.91
CA ILE A 373 15.64 -7.42 -5.75
C ILE A 373 14.83 -8.56 -5.15
N THR A 374 14.18 -9.39 -5.98
CA THR A 374 13.44 -10.58 -5.53
C THR A 374 14.35 -11.57 -4.80
N ALA A 375 15.59 -11.76 -5.28
CA ALA A 375 16.57 -12.62 -4.62
C ALA A 375 17.00 -12.07 -3.26
N LEU A 376 17.20 -10.75 -3.13
CA LEU A 376 17.49 -10.11 -1.84
C LEU A 376 16.33 -10.31 -0.85
N ILE A 377 15.08 -10.12 -1.30
CA ILE A 377 13.88 -10.32 -0.47
C ILE A 377 13.77 -11.78 -0.02
N ALA A 378 14.01 -12.74 -0.92
CA ALA A 378 13.98 -14.16 -0.59
C ALA A 378 15.12 -14.57 0.35
N GLN A 379 16.32 -14.01 0.15
CA GLN A 379 17.46 -14.22 1.04
C GLN A 379 17.19 -13.69 2.44
N ASP A 380 16.55 -12.53 2.54
CA ASP A 380 16.11 -11.98 3.81
C ASP A 380 15.07 -12.88 4.46
N ALA A 381 13.94 -13.14 3.78
CA ALA A 381 12.84 -13.95 4.30
C ALA A 381 13.26 -15.36 4.73
N ALA A 382 14.31 -15.93 4.14
CA ALA A 382 14.86 -17.22 4.57
C ALA A 382 15.32 -17.23 6.04
N LEU A 383 15.64 -16.06 6.61
CA LEU A 383 16.03 -15.89 8.02
C LEU A 383 14.85 -15.73 8.98
N GLU A 384 13.61 -15.63 8.49
CA GLU A 384 12.40 -15.49 9.32
C GLU A 384 12.30 -16.62 10.35
N ALA A 385 12.53 -17.86 9.91
CA ALA A 385 12.48 -19.05 10.76
C ALA A 385 13.49 -18.96 11.91
N GLU A 386 14.64 -18.30 11.70
CA GLU A 386 15.63 -18.12 12.75
C GLU A 386 15.20 -17.06 13.78
N ASN A 387 14.57 -15.97 13.32
CA ASN A 387 14.04 -14.94 14.20
C ASN A 387 12.84 -15.41 15.03
N ALA A 388 11.95 -16.20 14.42
CA ALA A 388 10.81 -16.80 15.12
C ALA A 388 11.29 -17.63 16.34
N GLN A 389 12.44 -18.29 16.21
CA GLN A 389 13.03 -19.04 17.31
C GLN A 389 13.53 -18.13 18.44
N ILE A 390 14.11 -16.97 18.12
CA ILE A 390 14.52 -15.96 19.11
C ILE A 390 13.31 -15.45 19.89
N THR A 391 12.21 -15.15 19.20
CA THR A 391 10.96 -14.69 19.82
C THR A 391 10.35 -15.75 20.75
N GLU A 392 10.36 -17.03 20.37
CA GLU A 392 9.87 -18.11 21.23
C GLU A 392 10.71 -18.28 22.50
N VAL A 393 12.03 -18.11 22.42
CA VAL A 393 12.92 -18.14 23.60
C VAL A 393 12.71 -16.90 24.47
N GLU A 394 12.50 -15.71 23.87
CA GLU A 394 12.12 -14.51 24.62
C GLU A 394 10.82 -14.74 25.39
N ARG A 395 9.81 -15.34 24.74
CA ARG A 395 8.53 -15.69 25.36
C ARG A 395 8.71 -16.61 26.56
N LEU A 396 9.55 -17.65 26.43
CA LEU A 396 9.87 -18.55 27.54
C LEU A 396 10.41 -17.77 28.74
N ILE A 397 11.42 -16.93 28.51
CA ILE A 397 12.10 -16.19 29.58
C ILE A 397 11.17 -15.16 30.23
N ARG A 398 10.36 -14.46 29.43
CA ARG A 398 9.38 -13.49 29.93
C ARG A 398 8.31 -14.15 30.79
N TYR A 399 7.76 -15.28 30.35
CA TYR A 399 6.85 -16.05 31.18
C TYR A 399 7.55 -16.58 32.44
N HIS A 400 8.81 -17.01 32.34
CA HIS A 400 9.60 -17.45 33.49
C HIS A 400 9.81 -16.36 34.54
N ALA A 401 10.03 -15.12 34.11
CA ALA A 401 10.24 -13.98 34.99
C ALA A 401 8.94 -13.46 35.63
N ASN A 402 7.83 -13.51 34.89
CA ASN A 402 6.69 -12.65 35.18
C ASN A 402 5.37 -13.39 35.43
N LEU A 403 5.18 -14.65 35.01
CA LEU A 403 3.84 -15.28 35.01
C LEU A 403 3.18 -15.38 36.40
N VAL A 404 3.98 -15.46 37.46
CA VAL A 404 3.53 -15.66 38.85
C VAL A 404 3.60 -14.38 39.69
N THR A 405 4.03 -13.26 39.08
CA THR A 405 4.49 -12.05 39.78
C THR A 405 3.40 -11.00 40.00
#